data_AF-A0A957IFB5-F1
#
_entry.id   AF-A0A957IFB5-F1
#
_cell.length_a   1.000
_cell.length_b   1.000
_cell.length_c   1.000
_cell.angle_alpha   90.00
_cell.angle_beta   90.00
_cell.angle_gamma   90.00
#
_symmetry.space_group_name_H-M   'P 1'
#
loop_
_entity.id
_entity.type
_entity.pdbx_description
1 polymer ?
#
loop_
_entity_poly.entity_id
_entity_poly.type
_entity_poly.pdbx_seq_one_letter_code
_entity_poly.pdbx_strand_id
1 'polypeptide(L)'
;MSSKQNIVGFLDDVTNTRIYGWALVQNQETAVAITLKFNDQEIITLLAQVLRHDVVDAGLHPTGYCGFDLDLQKEGIELPPNCKVQVYAGEAQVELVNSPWFYYSDAYLTEIQEETAVIKFDEDDKKILILGMGKSGTSILTYRIADVDANIKVYFEPYTTQCLNHIEFHRKIYRKYDSYITKALYYPQYPQQLALVGGYYNKKVCIIRDPRDLLISTFFYSWNKSDNPPHDKFPAALKLVLQKEKEPQAVDFTTLLAIRPEVPTSILDSVQNLCDLTNNLGEDWHILKYEDFVTNKVTGLNAYLGFPINLEASVPGQLKRVERSKKFDNWRRWFTENDVQHLKPQLDNYLACLNYDPDDWTLAANPQLSPSEGSEYMTKIFAPPPKKGLDALKNALASSSLGKRFRNL
;
A
#
# COMPACT_ATOMS: atom_id res chain seq x y z
N MET A 1 36.68 -3.38 12.92
CA MET A 1 35.26 -2.96 12.76
C MET A 1 34.86 -3.35 11.35
N SER A 2 34.04 -4.40 11.20
CA SER A 2 33.59 -4.88 9.89
C SER A 2 32.81 -3.76 9.19
N SER A 3 33.21 -3.39 7.97
CA SER A 3 32.41 -2.48 7.15
C SER A 3 31.06 -3.15 6.91
N LYS A 4 29.98 -2.47 7.31
CA LYS A 4 28.62 -2.97 7.13
C LYS A 4 28.39 -3.13 5.61
N GLN A 5 28.47 -4.36 5.10
CA GLN A 5 28.27 -4.64 3.69
C GLN A 5 26.87 -4.15 3.30
N ASN A 6 26.79 -3.33 2.25
CA ASN A 6 25.53 -2.82 1.75
C ASN A 6 24.93 -3.87 0.80
N ILE A 7 24.29 -4.88 1.40
CA ILE A 7 23.65 -5.97 0.67
C ILE A 7 22.25 -5.53 0.26
N VAL A 8 21.92 -5.79 -1.00
CA VAL A 8 20.58 -5.62 -1.56
C VAL A 8 20.18 -6.90 -2.29
N GLY A 9 18.90 -7.22 -2.29
CA GLY A 9 18.38 -8.40 -2.99
C GLY A 9 16.88 -8.54 -2.86
N PHE A 10 16.33 -9.47 -3.63
CA PHE A 10 14.90 -9.69 -3.77
C PHE A 10 14.61 -11.19 -3.92
N LEU A 11 13.59 -11.67 -3.22
CA LEU A 11 13.01 -13.01 -3.41
C LEU A 11 11.91 -12.92 -4.48
N ASP A 12 12.17 -13.46 -5.67
CA ASP A 12 11.28 -13.31 -6.80
C ASP A 12 10.06 -14.24 -6.71
N ASP A 13 10.28 -15.52 -6.42
CA ASP A 13 9.20 -16.51 -6.37
C ASP A 13 9.53 -17.70 -5.46
N VAL A 14 8.46 -18.31 -4.93
CA VAL A 14 8.49 -19.51 -4.10
C VAL A 14 7.37 -20.45 -4.54
N THR A 15 7.77 -21.59 -5.10
CA THR A 15 6.89 -22.69 -5.52
C THR A 15 7.26 -23.97 -4.79
N ASN A 16 6.43 -25.01 -4.93
CA ASN A 16 6.72 -26.34 -4.39
C ASN A 16 7.97 -27.01 -4.99
N THR A 17 8.47 -26.53 -6.13
CA THR A 17 9.64 -27.10 -6.81
C THR A 17 10.84 -26.17 -6.86
N ARG A 18 10.65 -24.87 -6.64
CA ARG A 18 11.67 -23.87 -6.94
C ARG A 18 11.57 -22.65 -6.05
N ILE A 19 12.72 -22.16 -5.58
CA ILE A 19 12.86 -20.87 -4.89
C ILE A 19 13.97 -20.10 -5.57
N TYR A 20 13.69 -18.91 -6.09
CA TYR A 20 14.70 -18.14 -6.80
C TYR A 20 14.58 -16.64 -6.56
N GLY A 21 15.68 -15.94 -6.78
CA GLY A 21 15.81 -14.52 -6.51
C GLY A 21 17.20 -14.02 -6.88
N TRP A 22 17.59 -12.91 -6.29
CA TRP A 22 18.94 -12.36 -6.43
C TRP A 22 19.38 -11.61 -5.18
N ALA A 23 20.69 -11.57 -4.93
CA ALA A 23 21.31 -10.69 -3.96
C ALA A 23 22.74 -10.34 -4.35
N LEU A 24 23.16 -9.12 -4.01
CA LEU A 24 24.50 -8.62 -4.30
C LEU A 24 25.01 -7.71 -3.18
N VAL A 25 26.32 -7.60 -3.06
CA VAL A 25 26.96 -6.49 -2.32
C VAL A 25 27.15 -5.35 -3.29
N GLN A 26 26.62 -4.17 -2.99
CA GLN A 26 26.73 -3.03 -3.90
C GLN A 26 28.19 -2.71 -4.25
N ASN A 27 28.45 -2.51 -5.54
CA ASN A 27 29.77 -2.21 -6.10
C ASN A 27 30.81 -3.34 -5.94
N GLN A 28 30.37 -4.59 -5.77
CA GLN A 28 31.24 -5.76 -5.75
C GLN A 28 30.72 -6.81 -6.73
N GLU A 29 31.64 -7.58 -7.31
CA GLU A 29 31.30 -8.67 -8.25
C GLU A 29 31.19 -10.04 -7.56
N THR A 30 31.55 -10.10 -6.29
CA THR A 30 31.62 -11.34 -5.52
C THR A 30 30.22 -11.86 -5.22
N ALA A 31 30.00 -13.14 -5.52
CA ALA A 31 28.77 -13.84 -5.15
C ALA A 31 28.51 -13.74 -3.65
N VAL A 32 27.24 -13.57 -3.30
CA VAL A 32 26.79 -13.46 -1.91
C VAL A 32 26.24 -14.81 -1.44
N ALA A 33 26.60 -15.23 -0.23
CA ALA A 33 25.98 -16.41 0.38
C ALA A 33 24.51 -16.14 0.70
N ILE A 34 23.63 -17.06 0.33
CA ILE A 34 22.19 -17.01 0.53
C ILE A 34 21.81 -18.11 1.51
N THR A 35 21.26 -17.74 2.65
CA THR A 35 20.75 -18.66 3.66
C THR A 35 19.24 -18.72 3.56
N LEU A 36 18.70 -19.92 3.31
CA LEU A 36 17.28 -20.20 3.25
C LEU A 36 16.80 -20.79 4.58
N LYS A 37 15.70 -20.25 5.12
CA LYS A 37 15.04 -20.76 6.31
C LYS A 37 13.58 -21.07 6.04
N PHE A 38 13.11 -22.21 6.55
CA PHE A 38 11.70 -22.57 6.59
C PHE A 38 11.24 -22.54 8.04
N ASN A 39 10.21 -21.74 8.34
CA ASN A 39 9.66 -21.62 9.70
C ASN A 39 10.75 -21.35 10.76
N ASP A 40 11.64 -20.39 10.47
CA ASP A 40 12.79 -20.00 11.29
C ASP A 40 13.93 -21.03 11.41
N GLN A 41 13.81 -22.22 10.80
CA GLN A 41 14.86 -23.23 10.74
C GLN A 41 15.69 -23.08 9.48
N GLU A 42 17.02 -22.99 9.62
CA GLU A 42 17.93 -23.00 8.47
C GLU A 42 17.90 -24.36 7.76
N ILE A 43 17.74 -24.30 6.44
CA ILE A 43 17.60 -25.46 5.57
C ILE A 43 18.87 -25.65 4.75
N ILE A 44 19.31 -24.59 4.07
CA ILE A 44 20.47 -24.64 3.18
C ILE A 44 21.10 -23.25 3.05
N THR A 45 22.40 -23.23 2.81
CA THR A 45 23.13 -22.03 2.36
C THR A 45 23.79 -22.31 1.01
N LEU A 46 23.58 -21.43 0.03
CA LEU A 46 24.16 -21.52 -1.32
C LEU A 46 24.77 -20.17 -1.76
N LEU A 47 25.46 -20.14 -2.91
CA LEU A 47 25.98 -18.89 -3.47
C LEU A 47 25.03 -18.32 -4.53
N ALA A 48 24.82 -17.01 -4.48
CA ALA A 48 24.12 -16.26 -5.52
C ALA A 48 25.02 -16.05 -6.75
N GLN A 49 25.09 -17.06 -7.62
CA GLN A 49 25.97 -17.13 -8.78
C GLN A 49 25.23 -17.46 -10.09
N VAL A 50 23.91 -17.35 -10.12
CA VAL A 50 23.09 -17.51 -11.33
C VAL A 50 23.06 -16.19 -12.09
N LEU A 51 23.16 -16.23 -13.41
CA LEU A 51 23.13 -15.04 -14.25
C LEU A 51 21.73 -14.41 -14.26
N ARG A 52 21.67 -13.09 -14.02
CA ARG A 52 20.45 -12.27 -14.04
C ARG A 52 20.61 -11.10 -14.99
N HIS A 53 20.14 -11.29 -16.23
CA HIS A 53 20.21 -10.28 -17.27
C HIS A 53 19.44 -9.00 -16.91
N ASP A 54 18.28 -9.16 -16.29
CA ASP A 54 17.46 -8.04 -15.79
C ASP A 54 18.19 -7.17 -14.77
N VAL A 55 19.01 -7.77 -13.90
CA VAL A 55 19.83 -7.03 -12.91
C VAL A 55 21.01 -6.31 -13.58
N VAL A 56 21.56 -6.86 -14.66
CA VAL A 56 22.59 -6.20 -15.50
C VAL A 56 21.99 -5.02 -16.26
N ASP A 57 20.84 -5.23 -16.90
CA ASP A 57 20.15 -4.23 -17.71
C ASP A 57 19.70 -3.04 -16.83
N ALA A 58 19.37 -3.30 -15.56
CA ALA A 58 19.10 -2.27 -14.56
C ALA A 58 20.35 -1.56 -14.02
N GLY A 59 21.57 -1.98 -14.42
CA GLY A 59 22.83 -1.42 -13.97
C GLY A 59 23.17 -1.69 -12.51
N LEU A 60 22.57 -2.72 -11.90
CA LEU A 60 22.70 -3.02 -10.47
C LEU A 60 23.89 -3.94 -10.16
N HIS A 61 24.28 -4.81 -11.09
CA HIS A 61 25.43 -5.71 -10.96
C HIS A 61 26.27 -5.72 -12.24
N PRO A 62 27.61 -5.61 -12.18
CA PRO A 62 28.46 -5.50 -13.37
C PRO A 62 28.46 -6.75 -14.25
N THR A 63 28.31 -7.94 -13.66
CA THR A 63 28.37 -9.22 -14.39
C THR A 63 27.02 -9.94 -14.46
N GLY A 64 26.05 -9.53 -13.63
CA GLY A 64 24.77 -10.23 -13.47
C GLY A 64 24.80 -11.54 -12.68
N TYR A 65 25.97 -12.09 -12.35
CA TYR A 65 26.10 -13.33 -11.56
C TYR A 65 25.82 -13.07 -10.08
N CYS A 66 24.54 -12.85 -9.76
CA CYS A 66 24.02 -12.48 -8.45
C CYS A 66 22.66 -13.11 -8.16
N GLY A 67 22.17 -13.98 -9.05
CA GLY A 67 20.95 -14.74 -8.86
C GLY A 67 21.18 -15.98 -8.01
N PHE A 68 20.14 -16.44 -7.33
CA PHE A 68 20.10 -17.79 -6.77
C PHE A 68 18.87 -18.50 -7.33
N ASP A 69 18.99 -19.80 -7.57
CA ASP A 69 17.96 -20.64 -8.13
C ASP A 69 18.05 -22.03 -7.51
N LEU A 70 17.17 -22.28 -6.54
CA LEU A 70 17.13 -23.51 -5.78
C LEU A 70 16.04 -24.41 -6.33
N ASP A 71 16.46 -25.52 -6.94
CA ASP A 71 15.57 -26.62 -7.33
C ASP A 71 15.36 -27.55 -6.12
N LEU A 72 14.20 -27.43 -5.48
CA LEU A 72 13.89 -28.14 -4.25
C LEU A 72 13.89 -29.66 -4.43
N GLN A 73 13.46 -30.13 -5.61
CA GLN A 73 13.42 -31.57 -5.90
C GLN A 73 14.82 -32.15 -6.04
N LYS A 74 15.74 -31.44 -6.72
CA LYS A 74 17.14 -31.88 -6.85
C LYS A 74 17.86 -31.95 -5.51
N GLU A 75 17.55 -31.04 -4.60
CA GLU A 75 18.14 -31.00 -3.25
C GLU A 75 17.43 -31.95 -2.27
N GLY A 76 16.36 -32.64 -2.68
CA GLY A 76 15.58 -33.51 -1.79
C GLY A 76 14.89 -32.74 -0.66
N ILE A 77 14.57 -31.47 -0.90
CA ILE A 77 13.92 -30.58 0.05
C ILE A 77 12.43 -30.51 -0.30
N GLU A 78 11.56 -30.77 0.67
CA GLU A 78 10.12 -30.58 0.52
C GLU A 78 9.65 -29.37 1.34
N LEU A 79 8.81 -28.52 0.74
CA LEU A 79 8.18 -27.43 1.48
C LEU A 79 7.08 -27.96 2.40
N PRO A 80 7.08 -27.58 3.69
CA PRO A 80 5.94 -27.84 4.57
C PRO A 80 4.62 -27.30 3.98
N PRO A 81 3.47 -27.95 4.23
CA PRO A 81 2.17 -27.53 3.70
C PRO A 81 1.75 -26.08 4.01
N ASN A 82 2.26 -25.52 5.11
CA ASN A 82 2.20 -24.12 5.48
C ASN A 82 3.62 -23.70 5.89
N CYS A 83 4.28 -22.94 5.03
CA CYS A 83 5.69 -22.63 5.18
C CYS A 83 5.94 -21.12 5.08
N LYS A 84 6.52 -20.55 6.14
CA LYS A 84 7.17 -19.26 6.09
C LYS A 84 8.58 -19.44 5.54
N VAL A 85 8.79 -19.04 4.30
CA VAL A 85 10.08 -19.05 3.62
C VAL A 85 10.79 -17.72 3.84
N GLN A 86 12.00 -17.77 4.40
CA GLN A 86 12.82 -16.60 4.64
C GLN A 86 14.17 -16.73 3.96
N VAL A 87 14.61 -15.65 3.33
CA VAL A 87 15.87 -15.62 2.59
C VAL A 87 16.75 -14.50 3.12
N TYR A 88 17.96 -14.88 3.54
CA TYR A 88 18.95 -13.98 4.09
C TYR A 88 20.20 -13.98 3.22
N ALA A 89 20.87 -12.84 3.12
CA ALA A 89 22.08 -12.69 2.33
C ALA A 89 23.27 -12.20 3.17
N GLY A 90 24.42 -12.82 2.91
CA GLY A 90 25.73 -12.53 3.47
C GLY A 90 25.89 -12.87 4.96
N GLU A 91 27.08 -12.60 5.48
CA GLU A 91 27.43 -12.84 6.89
C GLU A 91 26.57 -12.01 7.85
N ALA A 92 26.17 -10.82 7.41
CA ALA A 92 25.29 -9.94 8.18
C ALA A 92 23.83 -10.43 8.24
N GLN A 93 23.49 -11.51 7.51
CA GLN A 93 22.14 -12.08 7.43
C GLN A 93 21.09 -11.01 7.16
N VAL A 94 21.27 -10.25 6.08
CA VAL A 94 20.32 -9.23 5.65
C VAL A 94 19.14 -9.94 4.99
N GLU A 95 17.94 -9.81 5.54
CA GLU A 95 16.73 -10.38 4.94
C GLU A 95 16.43 -9.70 3.60
N LEU A 96 16.14 -10.49 2.57
CA LEU A 96 15.86 -9.97 1.23
C LEU A 96 14.50 -9.27 1.18
N VAL A 97 14.35 -8.36 0.22
CA VAL A 97 13.03 -7.79 -0.09
C VAL A 97 12.11 -8.93 -0.55
N ASN A 98 10.82 -8.84 -0.17
CA ASN A 98 9.81 -9.87 -0.40
C ASN A 98 9.98 -11.17 0.42
N SER A 99 10.85 -11.14 1.44
CA SER A 99 10.92 -12.13 2.53
C SER A 99 10.32 -11.52 3.82
N PRO A 100 9.58 -12.29 4.65
CA PRO A 100 9.19 -13.68 4.43
C PRO A 100 8.14 -13.82 3.32
N TRP A 101 8.20 -14.95 2.61
CA TRP A 101 7.14 -15.43 1.73
C TRP A 101 6.33 -16.52 2.43
N PHE A 102 5.00 -16.48 2.32
CA PHE A 102 4.12 -17.52 2.87
C PHE A 102 3.68 -18.45 1.75
N TYR A 103 4.17 -19.69 1.79
CA TYR A 103 3.80 -20.76 0.88
C TYR A 103 2.72 -21.65 1.54
N TYR A 104 1.71 -22.00 0.75
CA TYR A 104 0.69 -22.97 1.13
C TYR A 104 0.55 -24.01 0.02
N SER A 105 0.61 -25.29 0.40
CA SER A 105 0.29 -26.39 -0.52
C SER A 105 -1.20 -26.42 -0.85
N ASP A 106 -1.57 -26.98 -2.00
CA ASP A 106 -2.97 -27.17 -2.41
C ASP A 106 -3.79 -27.95 -1.38
N ALA A 107 -3.19 -28.98 -0.77
CA ALA A 107 -3.82 -29.76 0.29
C ALA A 107 -4.15 -28.90 1.52
N TYR A 108 -3.23 -28.01 1.92
CA TYR A 108 -3.46 -27.08 3.02
C TYR A 108 -4.53 -26.03 2.67
N LEU A 109 -4.51 -25.50 1.45
CA LEU A 109 -5.55 -24.57 0.99
C LEU A 109 -6.94 -25.23 0.97
N THR A 110 -7.01 -26.50 0.57
CA THR A 110 -8.24 -27.31 0.62
C THR A 110 -8.73 -27.50 2.07
N GLU A 111 -7.84 -27.83 3.01
CA GLU A 111 -8.17 -27.92 4.45
C GLU A 111 -8.78 -26.60 4.96
N ILE A 112 -8.16 -25.46 4.63
CA ILE A 112 -8.65 -24.14 5.04
C ILE A 112 -10.01 -23.83 4.40
N GLN A 113 -10.21 -24.22 3.15
CA GLN A 113 -11.49 -24.04 2.47
C GLN A 113 -12.60 -24.84 3.17
N GLU A 114 -12.33 -26.11 3.51
CA GLU A 114 -13.27 -26.96 4.24
C GLU A 114 -13.55 -26.44 5.65
N GLU A 115 -12.52 -25.98 6.39
CA GLU A 115 -12.69 -25.36 7.71
C GLU A 115 -13.57 -24.12 7.63
N THR A 116 -13.28 -23.21 6.70
CA THR A 116 -14.01 -21.95 6.59
C THR A 116 -15.43 -22.12 6.09
N ALA A 117 -15.72 -23.15 5.29
CA ALA A 117 -17.07 -23.46 4.81
C ALA A 117 -18.03 -23.90 5.94
N VAL A 118 -17.51 -24.41 7.06
CA VAL A 118 -18.32 -24.86 8.20
C VAL A 118 -18.37 -23.85 9.36
N ILE A 119 -17.63 -22.75 9.26
CA ILE A 119 -17.68 -21.67 10.25
C ILE A 119 -19.10 -21.10 10.27
N LYS A 120 -19.68 -21.06 11.47
CA LYS A 120 -20.93 -20.34 11.75
C LYS A 120 -20.61 -19.15 12.63
N PHE A 121 -21.20 -18.03 12.29
CA PHE A 121 -21.11 -16.81 13.08
C PHE A 121 -22.45 -16.56 13.75
N ASP A 122 -22.41 -16.10 14.98
CA ASP A 122 -23.59 -15.59 15.66
C ASP A 122 -23.92 -14.19 15.12
N GLU A 123 -25.19 -13.77 15.23
CA GLU A 123 -25.62 -12.45 14.72
C GLU A 123 -24.86 -11.29 15.36
N ASP A 124 -24.44 -11.47 16.62
CA ASP A 124 -23.72 -10.48 17.42
C ASP A 124 -22.19 -10.48 17.21
N ASP A 125 -21.66 -11.43 16.42
CA ASP A 125 -20.21 -11.51 16.17
C ASP A 125 -19.71 -10.22 15.48
N LYS A 126 -18.58 -9.70 15.97
CA LYS A 126 -17.92 -8.53 15.36
C LYS A 126 -16.56 -8.92 14.80
N LYS A 127 -16.56 -9.83 13.82
CA LYS A 127 -15.35 -10.31 13.12
C LYS A 127 -15.32 -9.69 11.72
N ILE A 128 -14.73 -8.50 11.63
CA ILE A 128 -14.91 -7.60 10.47
C ILE A 128 -13.61 -7.46 9.67
N LEU A 129 -13.68 -7.70 8.37
CA LEU A 129 -12.60 -7.41 7.42
C LEU A 129 -12.89 -6.09 6.72
N ILE A 130 -11.93 -5.17 6.75
CA ILE A 130 -11.98 -3.91 6.01
C ILE A 130 -10.89 -3.95 4.95
N LEU A 131 -11.30 -3.88 3.70
CA LEU A 131 -10.44 -3.93 2.52
C LEU A 131 -10.58 -2.64 1.71
N GLY A 132 -9.51 -2.18 1.08
CA GLY A 132 -9.55 -1.08 0.14
C GLY A 132 -8.15 -0.65 -0.29
N MET A 133 -8.07 0.24 -1.27
CA MET A 133 -6.79 0.80 -1.70
C MET A 133 -6.17 1.70 -0.62
N GLY A 134 -4.85 1.92 -0.70
CA GLY A 134 -4.24 3.03 0.01
C GLY A 134 -4.97 4.34 -0.29
N LYS A 135 -5.18 5.19 0.72
CA LYS A 135 -5.88 6.49 0.61
C LYS A 135 -7.38 6.45 0.30
N SER A 136 -8.03 5.29 0.33
CA SER A 136 -9.50 5.15 0.20
C SER A 136 -10.29 5.48 1.48
N GLY A 137 -9.63 5.62 2.64
CA GLY A 137 -10.30 5.89 3.92
C GLY A 137 -10.38 4.68 4.87
N THR A 138 -9.79 3.54 4.51
CA THR A 138 -9.72 2.33 5.35
C THR A 138 -9.33 2.59 6.81
N SER A 139 -8.35 3.47 7.07
CA SER A 139 -7.92 3.79 8.44
C SER A 139 -9.03 4.38 9.31
N ILE A 140 -9.71 5.43 8.83
CA ILE A 140 -10.73 6.12 9.62
C ILE A 140 -11.98 5.25 9.77
N LEU A 141 -12.35 4.49 8.74
CA LEU A 141 -13.43 3.50 8.82
C LEU A 141 -13.15 2.46 9.91
N THR A 142 -11.93 1.93 9.97
CA THR A 142 -11.50 0.96 10.98
C THR A 142 -11.75 1.47 12.40
N TYR A 143 -11.30 2.68 12.70
CA TYR A 143 -11.46 3.23 14.05
C TYR A 143 -12.90 3.63 14.37
N ARG A 144 -13.68 4.13 13.40
CA ARG A 144 -15.09 4.43 13.61
C ARG A 144 -15.93 3.18 13.90
N ILE A 145 -15.60 2.05 13.28
CA ILE A 145 -16.23 0.76 13.60
C ILE A 145 -15.72 0.23 14.94
N ALA A 146 -14.41 0.30 15.20
CA ALA A 146 -13.83 -0.22 16.45
C ALA A 146 -14.33 0.50 17.71
N ASP A 147 -14.61 1.80 17.61
CA ASP A 147 -14.96 2.63 18.77
C ASP A 147 -16.34 2.32 19.36
N VAL A 148 -17.16 1.51 18.68
CA VAL A 148 -18.48 1.08 19.19
C VAL A 148 -18.38 0.14 20.40
N ASP A 149 -17.22 -0.52 20.57
CA ASP A 149 -17.02 -1.53 21.61
C ASP A 149 -15.53 -1.65 21.94
N ALA A 150 -15.17 -1.27 23.17
CA ALA A 150 -13.79 -1.27 23.64
C ALA A 150 -13.13 -2.67 23.65
N ASN A 151 -13.91 -3.75 23.54
CA ASN A 151 -13.40 -5.11 23.49
C ASN A 151 -12.97 -5.55 22.08
N ILE A 152 -13.31 -4.77 21.04
CA ILE A 152 -12.92 -5.10 19.66
C ILE A 152 -11.40 -5.01 19.52
N LYS A 153 -10.76 -6.12 19.15
CA LYS A 153 -9.34 -6.12 18.84
C LYS A 153 -9.09 -5.58 17.43
N VAL A 154 -8.36 -4.47 17.32
CA VAL A 154 -7.97 -3.90 16.02
C VAL A 154 -6.62 -4.46 15.55
N TYR A 155 -6.60 -5.03 14.35
CA TYR A 155 -5.42 -5.42 13.60
C TYR A 155 -5.25 -4.50 12.40
N PHE A 156 -4.24 -3.62 12.46
CA PHE A 156 -4.00 -2.60 11.46
C PHE A 156 -2.91 -3.03 10.49
N GLU A 157 -3.27 -3.47 9.29
CA GLU A 157 -2.35 -3.92 8.23
C GLU A 157 -1.29 -4.92 8.74
N PRO A 158 -1.69 -6.03 9.40
CA PRO A 158 -0.74 -7.04 9.87
C PRO A 158 0.03 -7.59 8.66
N TYR A 159 1.36 -7.69 8.77
CA TYR A 159 2.22 -8.10 7.66
C TYR A 159 2.11 -7.22 6.40
N THR A 160 1.67 -5.97 6.55
CA THR A 160 1.65 -4.93 5.50
C THR A 160 0.98 -5.40 4.20
N THR A 161 1.74 -5.57 3.11
CA THR A 161 1.25 -5.98 1.79
C THR A 161 0.91 -7.47 1.74
N GLN A 162 1.45 -8.26 2.67
CA GLN A 162 1.22 -9.70 2.81
C GLN A 162 0.04 -10.02 3.74
N CYS A 163 -0.73 -9.02 4.19
CA CYS A 163 -1.85 -9.22 5.12
C CYS A 163 -2.78 -10.34 4.66
N LEU A 164 -3.32 -10.24 3.45
CA LEU A 164 -4.25 -11.25 2.91
C LEU A 164 -3.57 -12.57 2.57
N ASN A 165 -2.24 -12.58 2.41
CA ASN A 165 -1.48 -13.80 2.16
C ASN A 165 -1.14 -14.55 3.45
N HIS A 166 -1.30 -13.95 4.63
CA HIS A 166 -1.00 -14.61 5.90
C HIS A 166 -2.23 -15.34 6.49
N ILE A 167 -2.76 -16.36 5.79
CA ILE A 167 -3.92 -17.17 6.19
C ILE A 167 -3.84 -17.61 7.66
N GLU A 168 -2.67 -18.09 8.10
CA GLU A 168 -2.53 -18.63 9.46
C GLU A 168 -2.67 -17.57 10.56
N PHE A 169 -2.40 -16.30 10.25
CA PHE A 169 -2.65 -15.21 11.19
C PHE A 169 -4.16 -15.04 11.38
N HIS A 170 -4.93 -15.07 10.27
CA HIS A 170 -6.39 -14.97 10.29
C HIS A 170 -7.05 -16.13 11.04
N ARG A 171 -6.59 -17.37 10.78
CA ARG A 171 -7.00 -18.58 11.51
C ARG A 171 -6.76 -18.45 13.02
N LYS A 172 -5.57 -17.95 13.41
CA LYS A 172 -5.20 -17.75 14.82
C LYS A 172 -6.05 -16.69 15.52
N ILE A 173 -6.33 -15.55 14.87
CA ILE A 173 -7.16 -14.51 15.50
C ILE A 173 -8.63 -14.95 15.61
N TYR A 174 -9.14 -15.69 14.62
CA TYR A 174 -10.48 -16.26 14.65
C TYR A 174 -10.69 -17.16 15.87
N ARG A 175 -9.73 -18.06 16.13
CA ARG A 175 -9.75 -19.01 17.26
C ARG A 175 -9.54 -18.36 18.63
N LYS A 176 -8.96 -17.15 18.66
CA LYS A 176 -8.51 -16.51 19.91
C LYS A 176 -9.45 -15.41 20.40
N TYR A 177 -10.15 -14.73 19.49
CA TYR A 177 -10.91 -13.53 19.82
C TYR A 177 -12.33 -13.62 19.29
N ASP A 178 -13.30 -13.27 20.14
CA ASP A 178 -14.72 -13.23 19.79
C ASP A 178 -15.06 -12.01 18.92
N SER A 179 -14.32 -10.91 19.08
CA SER A 179 -14.52 -9.67 18.32
C SER A 179 -13.20 -9.04 17.88
N TYR A 180 -13.06 -8.81 16.58
CA TYR A 180 -11.88 -8.19 15.99
C TYR A 180 -12.18 -7.53 14.65
N ILE A 181 -11.41 -6.49 14.34
CA ILE A 181 -11.40 -5.84 13.04
C ILE A 181 -10.03 -5.99 12.45
N THR A 182 -9.95 -6.45 11.20
CA THR A 182 -8.71 -6.45 10.44
C THR A 182 -8.82 -5.47 9.30
N LYS A 183 -7.90 -4.51 9.26
CA LYS A 183 -7.69 -3.62 8.13
C LYS A 183 -6.64 -4.24 7.22
N ALA A 184 -6.99 -4.48 5.96
CA ALA A 184 -6.08 -4.91 4.92
C ALA A 184 -6.10 -3.89 3.77
N LEU A 185 -4.93 -3.69 3.13
CA LEU A 185 -4.88 -3.02 1.84
C LEU A 185 -4.99 -4.09 0.74
N TYR A 186 -5.73 -3.78 -0.32
CA TYR A 186 -5.86 -4.71 -1.43
C TYR A 186 -4.63 -4.68 -2.34
N TYR A 187 -4.06 -5.86 -2.56
CA TYR A 187 -3.03 -6.13 -3.55
C TYR A 187 -3.47 -7.34 -4.37
N PRO A 188 -3.51 -7.26 -5.71
CA PRO A 188 -4.10 -8.29 -6.59
C PRO A 188 -3.32 -9.60 -6.64
N GLN A 189 -2.16 -9.67 -5.99
CA GLN A 189 -1.23 -10.81 -6.10
C GLN A 189 -1.79 -12.11 -5.49
N TYR A 190 -2.86 -12.05 -4.67
CA TYR A 190 -3.35 -13.18 -3.88
C TYR A 190 -4.89 -13.29 -3.87
N PRO A 191 -5.55 -13.45 -5.03
CA PRO A 191 -7.02 -13.40 -5.11
C PRO A 191 -7.70 -14.60 -4.44
N GLN A 192 -7.13 -15.81 -4.54
CA GLN A 192 -7.67 -17.00 -3.88
C GLN A 192 -7.60 -16.89 -2.36
N GLN A 193 -6.53 -16.30 -1.84
CA GLN A 193 -6.31 -16.10 -0.42
C GLN A 193 -7.35 -15.14 0.16
N LEU A 194 -7.86 -14.17 -0.61
CA LEU A 194 -8.92 -13.28 -0.14
C LEU A 194 -10.20 -14.04 0.22
N ALA A 195 -10.63 -15.01 -0.59
CA ALA A 195 -11.82 -15.81 -0.31
C ALA A 195 -11.64 -16.66 0.96
N LEU A 196 -10.49 -17.34 1.09
CA LEU A 196 -10.15 -18.15 2.26
C LEU A 196 -10.05 -17.29 3.53
N VAL A 197 -9.35 -16.17 3.46
CA VAL A 197 -9.24 -15.22 4.58
C VAL A 197 -10.62 -14.68 4.94
N GLY A 198 -11.44 -14.32 3.96
CA GLY A 198 -12.80 -13.80 4.13
C GLY A 198 -13.74 -14.79 4.83
N GLY A 199 -13.46 -16.09 4.81
CA GLY A 199 -14.20 -17.11 5.54
C GLY A 199 -14.07 -17.00 7.06
N TYR A 200 -13.04 -16.33 7.58
CA TYR A 200 -12.87 -16.04 9.00
C TYR A 200 -13.58 -14.76 9.47
N TYR A 201 -14.40 -14.13 8.62
CA TYR A 201 -15.07 -12.86 8.92
C TYR A 201 -16.55 -12.93 8.58
N ASN A 202 -17.37 -12.51 9.54
CA ASN A 202 -18.83 -12.46 9.35
C ASN A 202 -19.27 -11.19 8.61
N LYS A 203 -18.48 -10.11 8.69
CA LYS A 203 -18.70 -8.87 7.95
C LYS A 203 -17.46 -8.51 7.14
N LYS A 204 -17.66 -8.13 5.88
CA LYS A 204 -16.61 -7.78 4.93
C LYS A 204 -16.98 -6.49 4.23
N VAL A 205 -16.15 -5.46 4.41
CA VAL A 205 -16.39 -4.12 3.85
C VAL A 205 -15.27 -3.79 2.90
N CYS A 206 -15.61 -3.56 1.63
CA CYS A 206 -14.71 -2.99 0.63
C CYS A 206 -14.98 -1.49 0.55
N ILE A 207 -14.01 -0.64 0.89
CA ILE A 207 -14.13 0.81 0.72
C ILE A 207 -13.45 1.25 -0.58
N ILE A 208 -14.24 1.87 -1.45
CA ILE A 208 -13.80 2.48 -2.70
C ILE A 208 -13.81 4.00 -2.58
N ARG A 209 -13.06 4.67 -3.45
CA ARG A 209 -12.97 6.13 -3.48
C ARG A 209 -12.85 6.59 -4.93
N ASP A 210 -13.34 7.78 -5.21
CA ASP A 210 -13.24 8.38 -6.54
C ASP A 210 -11.78 8.35 -7.04
N PRO A 211 -11.50 7.70 -8.19
CA PRO A 211 -10.16 7.62 -8.78
C PRO A 211 -9.44 8.97 -8.93
N ARG A 212 -10.18 10.06 -9.14
CA ARG A 212 -9.63 11.41 -9.29
C ARG A 212 -9.11 11.95 -7.96
N ASP A 213 -9.86 11.75 -6.89
CA ASP A 213 -9.41 12.09 -5.53
C ASP A 213 -8.30 11.16 -5.04
N LEU A 214 -8.30 9.89 -5.44
CA LEU A 214 -7.21 8.95 -5.18
C LEU A 214 -5.91 9.42 -5.83
N LEU A 215 -5.96 9.88 -7.09
CA LEU A 215 -4.80 10.43 -7.80
C LEU A 215 -4.15 11.59 -7.02
N ILE A 216 -4.97 12.53 -6.56
CA ILE A 216 -4.51 13.68 -5.76
C ILE A 216 -3.96 13.23 -4.42
N SER A 217 -4.71 12.40 -3.70
CA SER A 217 -4.31 11.97 -2.36
C SER A 217 -3.01 11.16 -2.39
N THR A 218 -2.80 10.36 -3.43
CA THR A 218 -1.60 9.54 -3.58
C THR A 218 -0.41 10.38 -4.00
N PHE A 219 -0.54 11.33 -4.94
CA PHE A 219 0.54 12.26 -5.28
C PHE A 219 1.09 12.96 -4.03
N PHE A 220 0.20 13.55 -3.22
CA PHE A 220 0.62 14.25 -2.00
C PHE A 220 1.24 13.30 -0.98
N TYR A 221 0.61 12.14 -0.73
CA TYR A 221 1.14 11.17 0.23
C TYR A 221 2.46 10.55 -0.22
N SER A 222 2.75 10.49 -1.53
CA SER A 222 3.95 9.85 -2.07
C SER A 222 5.25 10.47 -1.53
N TRP A 223 5.20 11.71 -1.02
CA TRP A 223 6.32 12.42 -0.38
C TRP A 223 6.53 12.07 1.10
N ASN A 224 5.78 11.12 1.63
CA ASN A 224 5.91 10.64 2.99
C ASN A 224 7.24 9.90 3.19
N LYS A 225 7.97 10.25 4.24
CA LYS A 225 9.32 9.73 4.53
C LYS A 225 9.43 8.21 4.63
N SER A 226 8.37 7.50 5.03
CA SER A 226 8.43 6.03 5.10
C SER A 226 8.49 5.36 3.72
N ASP A 227 8.15 6.11 2.68
CA ASP A 227 8.05 5.61 1.31
C ASP A 227 9.31 5.99 0.51
N ASN A 228 10.35 6.47 1.20
CA ASN A 228 11.66 6.87 0.64
C ASN A 228 11.55 7.72 -0.64
N PRO A 229 10.88 8.87 -0.59
CA PRO A 229 10.62 9.68 -1.77
C PRO A 229 11.91 10.24 -2.39
N PRO A 230 11.90 10.58 -3.70
CA PRO A 230 13.05 11.18 -4.37
C PRO A 230 13.35 12.58 -3.83
N HIS A 231 14.31 12.69 -2.89
CA HIS A 231 14.60 13.93 -2.18
C HIS A 231 15.06 15.08 -3.10
N ASP A 232 15.72 14.76 -4.21
CA ASP A 232 16.19 15.69 -5.23
C ASP A 232 15.04 16.35 -6.01
N LYS A 233 13.92 15.62 -6.17
CA LYS A 233 12.73 16.11 -6.87
C LYS A 233 11.78 16.91 -5.98
N PHE A 234 11.86 16.74 -4.66
CA PHE A 234 10.95 17.40 -3.71
C PHE A 234 10.93 18.94 -3.82
N PRO A 235 12.07 19.66 -3.95
CA PRO A 235 12.05 21.12 -4.10
C PRO A 235 11.29 21.60 -5.34
N ALA A 236 11.44 20.90 -6.46
CA ALA A 236 10.73 21.23 -7.70
C ALA A 236 9.21 21.01 -7.54
N ALA A 237 8.82 19.87 -6.93
CA ALA A 237 7.42 19.57 -6.64
C ALA A 237 6.79 20.61 -5.70
N LEU A 238 7.46 20.92 -4.59
CA LEU A 238 6.98 21.90 -3.62
C LEU A 238 6.82 23.29 -4.26
N LYS A 239 7.76 23.72 -5.12
CA LYS A 239 7.67 24.99 -5.84
C LYS A 239 6.41 25.06 -6.72
N LEU A 240 6.13 24.01 -7.48
CA LEU A 240 4.97 23.96 -8.36
C LEU A 240 3.66 23.89 -7.57
N VAL A 241 3.63 23.17 -6.45
CA VAL A 241 2.47 23.14 -5.54
C VAL A 241 2.21 24.52 -4.95
N LEU A 242 3.24 25.22 -4.46
CA LEU A 242 3.10 26.59 -3.95
C LEU A 242 2.60 27.57 -5.02
N GLN A 243 3.08 27.44 -6.26
CA GLN A 243 2.61 28.25 -7.38
C GLN A 243 1.12 28.00 -7.66
N LYS A 244 0.72 26.73 -7.71
CA LYS A 244 -0.68 26.34 -7.90
C LYS A 244 -1.56 26.79 -6.74
N GLU A 245 -1.10 26.70 -5.50
CA GLU A 245 -1.86 27.18 -4.33
C GLU A 245 -2.16 28.68 -4.40
N LYS A 246 -1.20 29.46 -4.89
CA LYS A 246 -1.37 30.91 -5.10
C LYS A 246 -2.30 31.21 -6.27
N GLU A 247 -2.14 30.49 -7.38
CA GLU A 247 -2.88 30.67 -8.63
C GLU A 247 -3.32 29.28 -9.16
N PRO A 248 -4.50 28.77 -8.77
CA PRO A 248 -4.89 27.37 -9.01
C PRO A 248 -4.93 26.91 -10.46
N GLN A 249 -5.10 27.85 -11.39
CA GLN A 249 -5.13 27.60 -12.83
C GLN A 249 -3.76 27.79 -13.50
N ALA A 250 -2.72 28.22 -12.78
CA ALA A 250 -1.41 28.51 -13.36
C ALA A 250 -0.52 27.28 -13.59
N VAL A 251 -0.86 26.14 -12.97
CA VAL A 251 -0.10 24.89 -13.09
C VAL A 251 -1.10 23.75 -13.19
N ASP A 252 -1.00 22.95 -14.24
CA ASP A 252 -1.80 21.74 -14.40
C ASP A 252 -1.36 20.67 -13.38
N PHE A 253 -2.30 19.92 -12.82
CA PHE A 253 -2.00 18.82 -11.92
C PHE A 253 -1.18 17.72 -12.60
N THR A 254 -1.39 17.48 -13.89
CA THR A 254 -0.57 16.62 -14.75
C THR A 254 0.91 17.05 -14.78
N THR A 255 1.20 18.36 -14.69
CA THR A 255 2.58 18.86 -14.56
C THR A 255 3.19 18.48 -13.21
N LEU A 256 2.40 18.43 -12.14
CA LEU A 256 2.86 17.91 -10.83
C LEU A 256 3.14 16.40 -10.91
N LEU A 257 2.25 15.65 -11.55
CA LEU A 257 2.41 14.21 -11.75
C LEU A 257 3.65 13.87 -12.58
N ALA A 258 4.01 14.69 -13.57
CA ALA A 258 5.20 14.48 -14.41
C ALA A 258 6.53 14.47 -13.63
N ILE A 259 6.57 15.04 -12.42
CA ILE A 259 7.75 14.97 -11.54
C ILE A 259 7.93 13.54 -11.00
N ARG A 260 6.82 12.84 -10.79
CA ARG A 260 6.72 11.47 -10.29
C ARG A 260 5.88 10.61 -11.24
N PRO A 261 6.37 10.33 -12.46
CA PRO A 261 5.60 9.62 -13.48
C PRO A 261 5.19 8.21 -13.06
N GLU A 262 5.86 7.61 -12.07
CA GLU A 262 5.49 6.32 -11.50
C GLU A 262 4.16 6.34 -10.71
N VAL A 263 3.76 7.51 -10.19
CA VAL A 263 2.53 7.67 -9.39
C VAL A 263 1.27 7.42 -10.22
N PRO A 264 1.02 8.11 -11.35
CA PRO A 264 -0.19 7.87 -12.13
C PRO A 264 -0.26 6.42 -12.63
N THR A 265 0.83 5.85 -13.16
CA THR A 265 0.85 4.45 -13.63
C THR A 265 0.43 3.48 -12.52
N SER A 266 1.08 3.56 -11.35
CA SER A 266 0.77 2.68 -10.22
C SER A 266 -0.69 2.79 -9.75
N ILE A 267 -1.27 3.99 -9.83
CA ILE A 267 -2.67 4.21 -9.44
C ILE A 267 -3.62 3.62 -10.46
N LEU A 268 -3.40 3.82 -11.75
CA LEU A 268 -4.25 3.26 -12.80
C LEU A 268 -4.27 1.73 -12.71
N ASP A 269 -3.09 1.11 -12.54
CA ASP A 269 -2.99 -0.34 -12.31
C ASP A 269 -3.78 -0.75 -11.05
N SER A 270 -3.61 -0.02 -9.95
CA SER A 270 -4.31 -0.34 -8.69
C SER A 270 -5.82 -0.16 -8.79
N VAL A 271 -6.31 0.82 -9.55
CA VAL A 271 -7.73 1.09 -9.76
C VAL A 271 -8.33 0.03 -10.70
N GLN A 272 -7.62 -0.40 -11.75
CA GLN A 272 -8.03 -1.54 -12.57
C GLN A 272 -8.18 -2.80 -11.71
N ASN A 273 -7.19 -3.08 -10.86
CA ASN A 273 -7.26 -4.21 -9.93
C ASN A 273 -8.44 -4.10 -8.95
N LEU A 274 -8.75 -2.88 -8.47
CA LEU A 274 -9.92 -2.64 -7.63
C LEU A 274 -11.23 -2.87 -8.39
N CYS A 275 -11.29 -2.47 -9.65
CA CYS A 275 -12.41 -2.76 -10.56
C CYS A 275 -12.65 -4.26 -10.69
N ASP A 276 -11.59 -5.01 -10.99
CA ASP A 276 -11.64 -6.46 -11.10
C ASP A 276 -12.08 -7.08 -9.77
N LEU A 277 -11.56 -6.58 -8.65
CA LEU A 277 -12.01 -7.01 -7.32
C LEU A 277 -13.52 -6.79 -7.16
N THR A 278 -14.00 -5.56 -7.31
CA THR A 278 -15.40 -5.20 -7.03
C THR A 278 -16.40 -5.96 -7.90
N ASN A 279 -16.01 -6.27 -9.14
CA ASN A 279 -16.84 -7.07 -10.05
C ASN A 279 -16.92 -8.56 -9.67
N ASN A 280 -15.96 -9.04 -8.86
CA ASN A 280 -15.85 -10.44 -8.44
C ASN A 280 -16.14 -10.65 -6.94
N LEU A 281 -16.46 -9.58 -6.19
CA LEU A 281 -16.89 -9.71 -4.80
C LEU A 281 -18.27 -10.38 -4.73
N GLY A 282 -18.44 -11.30 -3.78
CA GLY A 282 -19.73 -11.94 -3.51
C GLY A 282 -20.74 -11.00 -2.85
N GLU A 283 -22.00 -11.40 -2.82
CA GLU A 283 -23.11 -10.65 -2.18
C GLU A 283 -22.93 -10.45 -0.66
N ASP A 284 -22.06 -11.24 -0.05
CA ASP A 284 -21.68 -11.15 1.36
C ASP A 284 -20.76 -9.95 1.67
N TRP A 285 -20.30 -9.22 0.66
CA TRP A 285 -19.50 -8.00 0.80
C TRP A 285 -20.37 -6.73 0.76
N HIS A 286 -20.03 -5.77 1.61
CA HIS A 286 -20.55 -4.41 1.52
C HIS A 286 -19.54 -3.49 0.83
N ILE A 287 -19.93 -2.90 -0.30
CA ILE A 287 -19.14 -1.88 -0.99
C ILE A 287 -19.54 -0.50 -0.48
N LEU A 288 -18.61 0.19 0.16
CA LEU A 288 -18.78 1.53 0.72
C LEU A 288 -18.02 2.56 -0.11
N LYS A 289 -18.70 3.62 -0.55
CA LYS A 289 -18.02 4.79 -1.12
C LYS A 289 -17.48 5.68 -0.01
N TYR A 290 -16.23 6.13 -0.15
CA TYR A 290 -15.60 7.09 0.75
C TYR A 290 -16.45 8.36 0.92
N GLU A 291 -17.07 8.82 -0.16
CA GLU A 291 -17.89 10.03 -0.22
C GLU A 291 -19.13 9.92 0.68
N ASP A 292 -19.83 8.77 0.63
CA ASP A 292 -20.96 8.49 1.50
C ASP A 292 -20.51 8.41 2.97
N PHE A 293 -19.37 7.77 3.22
CA PHE A 293 -18.80 7.63 4.54
C PHE A 293 -18.42 8.97 5.20
N VAL A 294 -17.76 9.89 4.46
CA VAL A 294 -17.37 11.19 5.02
C VAL A 294 -18.51 12.19 5.11
N THR A 295 -19.61 11.96 4.36
CA THR A 295 -20.85 12.74 4.47
C THR A 295 -21.86 12.13 5.45
N ASN A 296 -21.43 11.13 6.23
CA ASN A 296 -22.25 10.43 7.23
C ASN A 296 -23.50 9.73 6.63
N LYS A 297 -23.50 9.42 5.33
CA LYS A 297 -24.53 8.60 4.65
C LYS A 297 -24.24 7.10 4.86
N VAL A 298 -24.18 6.68 6.12
CA VAL A 298 -23.74 5.33 6.52
C VAL A 298 -24.90 4.40 6.90
N THR A 299 -26.15 4.76 6.59
CA THR A 299 -27.32 3.93 6.94
C THR A 299 -27.22 2.51 6.36
N GLY A 300 -26.81 2.37 5.10
CA GLY A 300 -26.61 1.06 4.47
C GLY A 300 -25.50 0.25 5.14
N LEU A 301 -24.40 0.91 5.52
CA LEU A 301 -23.30 0.28 6.26
C LEU A 301 -23.75 -0.18 7.65
N ASN A 302 -24.45 0.66 8.41
CA ASN A 302 -24.95 0.32 9.74
C ASN A 302 -25.93 -0.86 9.69
N ALA A 303 -26.83 -0.87 8.69
CA ALA A 303 -27.75 -1.98 8.46
C ALA A 303 -27.00 -3.28 8.14
N TYR A 304 -25.98 -3.21 7.28
CA TYR A 304 -25.13 -4.35 6.94
C TYR A 304 -24.34 -4.88 8.16
N LEU A 305 -23.75 -3.98 8.94
CA LEU A 305 -22.99 -4.32 10.14
C LEU A 305 -23.87 -4.85 11.28
N GLY A 306 -25.15 -4.46 11.33
CA GLY A 306 -26.07 -4.79 12.42
C GLY A 306 -25.98 -3.83 13.61
N PHE A 307 -25.16 -2.77 13.53
CA PHE A 307 -25.00 -1.78 14.59
C PHE A 307 -24.55 -0.41 14.02
N PRO A 308 -24.82 0.69 14.74
CA PRO A 308 -24.37 2.01 14.33
C PRO A 308 -22.87 2.22 14.61
N ILE A 309 -22.11 2.72 13.63
CA ILE A 309 -20.71 3.12 13.83
C ILE A 309 -20.59 4.46 14.57
N ASN A 310 -19.47 4.71 15.25
CA ASN A 310 -19.21 6.02 15.85
C ASN A 310 -18.61 6.99 14.82
N LEU A 311 -19.35 8.02 14.45
CA LEU A 311 -18.92 9.03 13.47
C LEU A 311 -17.88 10.03 14.01
N GLU A 312 -17.81 10.20 15.34
CA GLU A 312 -16.92 11.16 15.99
C GLU A 312 -15.54 10.59 16.32
N ALA A 313 -15.37 9.27 16.20
CA ALA A 313 -14.09 8.62 16.45
C ALA A 313 -13.01 9.14 15.48
N SER A 314 -11.81 9.37 16.00
CA SER A 314 -10.66 9.87 15.25
C SER A 314 -9.56 8.82 15.17
N VAL A 315 -8.69 8.92 14.17
CA VAL A 315 -7.54 8.01 14.10
C VAL A 315 -6.54 8.33 15.23
N PRO A 316 -5.88 7.33 15.83
CA PRO A 316 -4.86 7.54 16.84
C PRO A 316 -3.75 8.50 16.38
N GLY A 317 -3.16 9.24 17.33
CA GLY A 317 -2.17 10.29 17.06
C GLY A 317 -1.02 9.86 16.14
N GLN A 318 -0.52 8.62 16.29
CA GLN A 318 0.53 8.03 15.47
C GLN A 318 0.17 7.89 13.98
N LEU A 319 -1.13 7.89 13.66
CA LEU A 319 -1.65 7.79 12.30
C LEU A 319 -2.02 9.15 11.69
N LYS A 320 -1.84 10.28 12.38
CA LYS A 320 -2.20 11.61 11.86
C LYS A 320 -1.57 11.96 10.50
N ARG A 321 -0.47 11.32 10.11
CA ARG A 321 0.13 11.48 8.76
C ARG A 321 -0.81 11.04 7.62
N VAL A 322 -1.76 10.15 7.90
CA VAL A 322 -2.72 9.66 6.90
C VAL A 322 -3.89 10.63 6.69
N GLU A 323 -4.03 11.65 7.54
CA GLU A 323 -5.06 12.68 7.43
C GLU A 323 -4.54 13.85 6.58
N ARG A 324 -5.27 14.21 5.50
CA ARG A 324 -4.99 15.37 4.65
C ARG A 324 -6.15 16.36 4.64
N SER A 325 -7.14 16.18 3.76
CA SER A 325 -8.30 17.08 3.65
C SER A 325 -9.54 16.63 4.45
N LYS A 326 -9.67 15.31 4.72
CA LYS A 326 -10.90 14.67 5.25
C LYS A 326 -12.16 14.98 4.41
N LYS A 327 -11.97 15.40 3.16
CA LYS A 327 -13.01 15.83 2.21
C LYS A 327 -12.86 15.06 0.89
N PHE A 328 -13.94 15.01 0.13
CA PHE A 328 -13.98 14.53 -1.26
C PHE A 328 -14.18 15.71 -2.22
N ASP A 329 -14.23 15.43 -3.52
CA ASP A 329 -14.31 16.40 -4.61
C ASP A 329 -13.13 17.39 -4.63
N ASN A 330 -11.96 17.00 -4.09
CA ASN A 330 -10.80 17.88 -4.14
C ASN A 330 -10.32 18.05 -5.59
N TRP A 331 -10.54 17.03 -6.43
CA TRP A 331 -10.20 17.08 -7.84
C TRP A 331 -10.83 18.27 -8.57
N ARG A 332 -12.06 18.67 -8.21
CA ARG A 332 -12.71 19.84 -8.80
C ARG A 332 -11.94 21.14 -8.58
N ARG A 333 -11.18 21.25 -7.49
CA ARG A 333 -10.37 22.45 -7.17
C ARG A 333 -8.93 22.34 -7.67
N TRP A 334 -8.41 21.12 -7.74
CA TRP A 334 -7.02 20.84 -8.09
C TRP A 334 -6.80 20.64 -9.59
N PHE A 335 -7.79 20.19 -10.34
CA PHE A 335 -7.66 20.04 -11.80
C PHE A 335 -7.93 21.37 -12.52
N THR A 336 -7.22 21.57 -13.62
CA THR A 336 -7.52 22.59 -14.64
C THR A 336 -8.31 21.97 -15.78
N GLU A 337 -8.81 22.79 -16.71
CA GLU A 337 -9.45 22.29 -17.94
C GLU A 337 -8.49 21.40 -18.76
N ASN A 338 -7.20 21.73 -18.76
CA ASN A 338 -6.20 20.93 -19.45
C ASN A 338 -6.02 19.55 -18.78
N ASP A 339 -6.05 19.48 -17.44
CA ASP A 339 -6.04 18.21 -16.73
C ASP A 339 -7.25 17.35 -17.10
N VAL A 340 -8.44 17.94 -17.20
CA VAL A 340 -9.66 17.22 -17.62
C VAL A 340 -9.48 16.60 -19.00
N GLN A 341 -8.99 17.36 -19.97
CA GLN A 341 -8.75 16.87 -21.33
C GLN A 341 -7.78 15.66 -21.37
N HIS A 342 -6.76 15.67 -20.51
CA HIS A 342 -5.76 14.61 -20.46
C HIS A 342 -6.23 13.39 -19.65
N LEU A 343 -6.87 13.61 -18.51
CA LEU A 343 -7.21 12.56 -17.54
C LEU A 343 -8.54 11.88 -17.83
N LYS A 344 -9.51 12.59 -18.42
CA LYS A 344 -10.83 12.04 -18.78
C LYS A 344 -10.75 10.73 -19.56
N PRO A 345 -10.08 10.65 -20.72
CA PRO A 345 -10.01 9.40 -21.49
C PRO A 345 -9.29 8.25 -20.77
N GLN A 346 -8.50 8.54 -19.73
CA GLN A 346 -7.80 7.54 -18.93
C GLN A 346 -8.62 7.06 -17.73
N LEU A 347 -9.55 7.87 -17.22
CA LEU A 347 -10.27 7.61 -15.97
C LEU A 347 -11.74 7.22 -16.15
N ASP A 348 -12.38 7.55 -17.27
CA ASP A 348 -13.83 7.32 -17.47
C ASP A 348 -14.23 5.85 -17.29
N ASN A 349 -13.45 4.91 -17.83
CA ASN A 349 -13.73 3.48 -17.68
C ASN A 349 -13.70 3.05 -16.21
N TYR A 350 -12.77 3.61 -15.42
CA TYR A 350 -12.66 3.31 -13.99
C TYR A 350 -13.77 3.97 -13.18
N LEU A 351 -14.18 5.20 -13.55
CA LEU A 351 -15.31 5.88 -12.93
C LEU A 351 -16.58 5.05 -13.10
N ALA A 352 -16.90 4.66 -14.34
CA ALA A 352 -18.06 3.84 -14.65
C ALA A 352 -18.04 2.49 -13.91
N CYS A 353 -16.90 1.80 -13.95
CA CYS A 353 -16.72 0.52 -13.27
C CYS A 353 -16.95 0.59 -11.76
N LEU A 354 -16.48 1.66 -11.10
CA LEU A 354 -16.66 1.88 -9.66
C LEU A 354 -17.99 2.59 -9.32
N ASN A 355 -18.93 2.63 -10.27
CA ASN A 355 -20.25 3.26 -10.16
C ASN A 355 -20.21 4.76 -9.85
N TYR A 356 -19.19 5.49 -10.31
CA TYR A 356 -19.15 6.95 -10.37
C TYR A 356 -19.67 7.44 -11.72
N ASP A 357 -20.13 8.70 -11.78
CA ASP A 357 -20.58 9.31 -13.03
C ASP A 357 -19.35 9.65 -13.91
N PRO A 358 -19.17 9.00 -15.08
CA PRO A 358 -18.05 9.28 -15.98
C PRO A 358 -18.19 10.63 -16.71
N ASP A 359 -19.38 11.23 -16.76
CA ASP A 359 -19.62 12.50 -17.43
C ASP A 359 -19.41 13.71 -16.52
N ASP A 360 -19.43 13.52 -15.20
CA ASP A 360 -19.22 14.60 -14.23
C ASP A 360 -17.75 15.00 -14.13
N TRP A 361 -17.33 15.95 -14.97
CA TRP A 361 -16.02 16.59 -14.90
C TRP A 361 -16.09 18.06 -14.47
N THR A 362 -17.14 18.42 -13.74
CA THR A 362 -17.42 19.82 -13.38
C THR A 362 -16.38 20.37 -12.40
N LEU A 363 -15.54 21.30 -12.86
CA LEU A 363 -14.54 21.97 -12.02
C LEU A 363 -15.17 23.06 -11.14
N ALA A 364 -14.50 23.38 -10.04
CA ALA A 364 -14.91 24.48 -9.16
C ALA A 364 -14.67 25.82 -9.86
N ALA A 365 -15.70 26.68 -9.95
CA ALA A 365 -15.60 27.95 -10.66
C ALA A 365 -14.54 28.91 -10.09
N ASN A 366 -14.35 28.91 -8.76
CA ASN A 366 -13.36 29.73 -8.06
C ASN A 366 -12.57 28.84 -7.10
N PRO A 367 -11.61 28.04 -7.60
CA PRO A 367 -10.88 27.11 -6.75
C PRO A 367 -10.05 27.86 -5.72
N GLN A 368 -10.07 27.36 -4.49
CA GLN A 368 -9.21 27.82 -3.40
C GLN A 368 -8.48 26.60 -2.86
N LEU A 369 -7.15 26.64 -2.86
CA LEU A 369 -6.31 25.52 -2.43
C LEU A 369 -5.71 25.84 -1.06
N SER A 370 -5.95 24.95 -0.09
CA SER A 370 -5.40 25.14 1.25
C SER A 370 -3.97 24.60 1.32
N PRO A 371 -2.99 25.38 1.79
CA PRO A 371 -1.63 24.90 2.03
C PRO A 371 -1.58 23.66 2.94
N SER A 372 -2.49 23.59 3.93
CA SER A 372 -2.64 22.43 4.83
C SER A 372 -3.01 21.12 4.13
N GLU A 373 -3.53 21.19 2.90
CA GLU A 373 -3.88 20.06 2.05
C GLU A 373 -2.82 19.77 0.97
N GLY A 374 -1.87 20.69 0.75
CA GLY A 374 -0.84 20.63 -0.29
C GLY A 374 0.57 20.81 0.27
N SER A 375 1.14 22.01 0.15
CA SER A 375 2.54 22.32 0.45
C SER A 375 2.93 22.09 1.91
N GLU A 376 2.10 22.51 2.87
CA GLU A 376 2.35 22.27 4.31
C GLU A 376 2.23 20.79 4.63
N TYR A 377 1.25 20.10 4.04
CA TYR A 377 1.09 18.65 4.19
C TYR A 377 2.31 17.89 3.68
N MET A 378 2.75 18.16 2.44
CA MET A 378 3.95 17.57 1.85
C MET A 378 5.17 17.80 2.72
N THR A 379 5.37 19.03 3.18
CA THR A 379 6.52 19.40 4.02
C THR A 379 6.49 18.66 5.36
N LYS A 380 5.31 18.52 5.97
CA LYS A 380 5.13 17.82 7.26
C LYS A 380 5.48 16.33 7.20
N ILE A 381 5.13 15.66 6.10
CA ILE A 381 5.33 14.21 5.97
C ILE A 381 6.68 13.86 5.34
N PHE A 382 7.31 14.81 4.66
CA PHE A 382 8.66 14.67 4.12
C PHE A 382 9.70 14.74 5.24
N ALA A 383 10.71 13.87 5.19
CA ALA A 383 11.91 14.03 6.01
C ALA A 383 13.03 14.55 5.10
N PRO A 384 13.73 15.64 5.45
CA PRO A 384 14.89 16.06 4.68
C PRO A 384 16.01 15.02 4.79
N PRO A 385 16.85 14.86 3.74
CA PRO A 385 17.99 13.96 3.78
C PRO A 385 19.00 14.43 4.86
N PRO A 386 19.85 13.54 5.40
CA PRO A 386 20.82 13.91 6.44
C PRO A 386 21.69 15.10 6.00
N LYS A 387 21.85 16.08 6.92
CA LYS A 387 22.52 17.41 6.88
C LYS A 387 22.96 18.02 5.53
N LYS A 388 23.68 17.32 4.65
CA LYS A 388 24.14 17.85 3.35
C LYS A 388 23.01 18.29 2.42
N GLY A 389 21.85 17.62 2.43
CA GLY A 389 20.72 18.08 1.61
C GLY A 389 19.80 19.08 2.31
N LEU A 390 19.94 19.29 3.63
CA LEU A 390 19.23 20.36 4.34
C LEU A 390 19.72 21.74 3.90
N ASP A 391 21.02 21.87 3.59
CA ASP A 391 21.61 23.11 3.08
C ASP A 391 21.16 23.40 1.64
N ALA A 392 21.02 22.36 0.81
CA ALA A 392 20.44 22.48 -0.54
C ALA A 392 18.97 22.91 -0.50
N LEU A 393 18.17 22.36 0.41
CA LEU A 393 16.76 22.72 0.59
C LEU A 393 16.61 24.18 1.08
N LYS A 394 17.46 24.59 2.05
CA LYS A 394 17.49 25.98 2.54
C LYS A 394 17.86 26.97 1.44
N ASN A 395 18.83 26.64 0.59
CA ASN A 395 19.23 27.48 -0.54
C ASN A 395 18.15 27.56 -1.63
N ALA A 396 17.43 26.46 -1.88
CA ALA A 396 16.29 26.44 -2.81
C ALA A 396 15.07 27.23 -2.28
N LEU A 397 14.82 27.20 -0.97
CA LEU A 397 13.73 27.97 -0.35
C LEU A 397 14.07 29.46 -0.21
N ALA A 398 15.34 29.80 0.05
CA ALA A 398 15.81 31.18 0.17
C ALA A 398 15.81 31.95 -1.17
N SER A 399 15.86 31.26 -2.31
CA SER A 399 15.76 31.86 -3.64
C SER A 399 14.31 32.09 -4.11
N SER A 400 13.32 31.62 -3.35
CA SER A 400 11.90 31.94 -3.56
C SER A 400 11.48 33.06 -2.61
N SER A 401 10.66 34.01 -3.08
CA SER A 401 10.22 35.21 -2.32
C SER A 401 9.33 34.94 -1.10
N LEU A 402 9.25 33.70 -0.62
CA LEU A 402 8.42 33.22 0.50
C LEU A 402 9.20 32.91 1.79
N GLY A 403 10.53 33.11 1.82
CA GLY A 403 11.42 32.70 2.92
C GLY A 403 11.25 33.38 4.30
N LYS A 404 10.21 34.19 4.54
CA LYS A 404 10.00 34.90 5.82
C LYS A 404 9.11 34.18 6.84
N ARG A 405 8.42 33.08 6.50
CA ARG A 405 7.55 32.35 7.46
C ARG A 405 8.13 31.05 8.06
N PHE A 406 9.28 30.57 7.60
CA PHE A 406 9.82 29.26 8.03
C PHE A 406 10.81 29.30 9.21
N ARG A 407 11.02 30.44 9.88
CA ARG A 407 12.05 30.55 10.94
C ARG A 407 11.60 30.19 12.36
N ASN A 408 10.31 29.92 12.60
CA ASN A 408 9.78 29.68 13.96
C ASN A 408 8.95 28.39 14.10
N LEU A 409 9.32 27.30 13.42
CA LEU A 409 8.81 25.94 13.69
C LEU A 409 9.97 24.97 13.95
#